data_AF-A0A076EEX9-F1
#
_entry.id   AF-A0A076EEX9-F1
#
_cell.length_a   1.000
_cell.length_b   1.000
_cell.length_c   1.000
_cell.angle_alpha   90.00
_cell.angle_beta   90.00
_cell.angle_gamma   90.00
#
_symmetry.space_group_name_H-M   'P 1'
#
loop_
_entity.id
_entity.type
_entity.pdbx_description
1 polymer ?
#
loop_
_entity_poly.entity_id
_entity_poly.type
_entity_poly.pdbx_seq_one_letter_code
_entity_poly.pdbx_strand_id
1 'polypeptide(L)' 'MLHVISVLIAFCLIILIAPQTPTENIVLRKLLESGLFTNYSKAKDFLLWSTWILIFLFLLLLIFLNITF' A
#
# COMPACT_ATOMS: atom_id res chain seq x y z
N MET A 1 -20.00 9.90 -3.00
CA MET A 1 -18.57 10.26 -3.13
C MET A 1 -17.63 9.30 -2.40
N LEU A 2 -17.93 8.86 -1.17
CA LEU A 2 -17.06 7.91 -0.44
C LEU A 2 -16.82 6.57 -1.17
N HIS A 3 -17.81 6.02 -1.87
CA HIS A 3 -17.62 4.79 -2.66
C HIS A 3 -16.59 4.94 -3.80
N VAL A 4 -16.47 6.14 -4.39
CA VAL A 4 -15.45 6.40 -5.41
C VAL A 4 -14.06 6.44 -4.77
N ILE A 5 -13.96 7.03 -3.57
CA ILE A 5 -12.72 7.05 -2.77
C ILE A 5 -12.30 5.63 -2.39
N SER A 6 -13.23 4.76 -1.97
CA SER A 6 -12.92 3.37 -1.65
C SER A 6 -12.42 2.58 -2.85
N VAL A 7 -12.99 2.83 -4.05
CA VAL A 7 -12.52 2.20 -5.30
C VAL A 7 -11.10 2.66 -5.63
N LEU A 8 -10.80 3.96 -5.52
CA LEU A 8 -9.44 4.47 -5.75
C LEU A 8 -8.42 3.87 -4.78
N ILE A 9 -8.75 3.77 -3.49
CA ILE A 9 -7.86 3.15 -2.48
C ILE A 9 -7.68 1.66 -2.78
N ALA A 10 -8.73 0.94 -3.20
CA ALA A 10 -8.62 -0.46 -3.59
C ALA A 10 -7.68 -0.65 -4.79
N PHE A 11 -7.76 0.23 -5.81
CA PHE A 11 -6.81 0.22 -6.92
C PHE A 11 -5.38 0.50 -6.48
N CYS A 12 -5.16 1.49 -5.58
CA CYS A 12 -3.84 1.75 -5.00
C CYS A 12 -3.31 0.54 -4.24
N LEU A 13 -4.14 -0.17 -3.47
CA LEU A 13 -3.76 -1.40 -2.78
C LEU A 13 -3.35 -2.50 -3.75
N ILE A 14 -4.09 -2.69 -4.85
CA ILE A 14 -3.73 -3.69 -5.87
C ILE A 14 -2.37 -3.35 -6.49
N ILE A 15 -2.18 -2.11 -6.92
CA ILE A 15 -0.91 -1.67 -7.54
C ILE A 15 0.25 -1.76 -6.54
N LEU A 16 0.00 -1.50 -5.25
CA LEU A 16 1.04 -1.56 -4.23
C LEU A 16 1.37 -3.00 -3.84
N ILE A 17 0.37 -3.88 -3.66
CA ILE A 17 0.53 -5.23 -3.08
C ILE A 17 0.78 -6.29 -4.16
N ALA A 18 0.08 -6.25 -5.30
CA ALA A 18 0.19 -7.29 -6.33
C ALA A 18 1.63 -7.51 -6.85
N PRO A 19 2.47 -6.47 -7.05
CA PRO A 19 3.85 -6.65 -7.47
C PRO A 19 4.84 -6.94 -6.32
N GLN A 20 4.36 -7.15 -5.08
CA GLN A 20 5.18 -7.58 -3.95
C GLN A 20 5.14 -9.10 -3.83
N THR A 21 6.08 -9.79 -4.48
CA THR A 21 6.26 -11.24 -4.29
C THR A 21 7.52 -11.54 -3.47
N PRO A 22 7.63 -12.72 -2.81
CA PRO A 22 8.82 -13.09 -2.04
C PRO A 22 10.10 -13.16 -2.90
N THR A 23 9.97 -13.54 -4.17
CA THR A 23 11.06 -13.69 -5.13
C THR A 23 11.39 -12.38 -5.84
N GLU A 24 10.38 -11.63 -6.28
CA GLU A 24 10.56 -10.34 -6.94
C GLU A 24 9.60 -9.29 -6.38
N ASN A 25 10.12 -8.40 -5.54
CA ASN A 25 9.37 -7.23 -5.08
C ASN A 25 9.75 -6.02 -5.94
N ILE A 26 8.98 -5.81 -7.02
CA ILE A 26 9.24 -4.76 -8.01
C ILE A 26 9.14 -3.37 -7.37
N VAL A 27 8.19 -3.19 -6.44
CA VAL A 27 7.99 -1.92 -5.73
C VAL A 27 9.23 -1.58 -4.90
N LEU A 28 9.72 -2.55 -4.14
CA LEU A 28 10.92 -2.39 -3.32
C LEU A 28 12.17 -2.12 -4.16
N ARG A 29 12.31 -2.80 -5.30
CA ARG A 29 13.39 -2.54 -6.26
C ARG A 29 13.34 -1.10 -6.77
N LYS A 30 12.16 -0.63 -7.21
CA LYS A 30 11.97 0.75 -7.67
C LYS A 30 12.19 1.77 -6.55
N LEU A 31 11.79 1.45 -5.33
CA LEU A 31 12.04 2.28 -4.15
C LEU A 31 13.55 2.45 -3.89
N LEU A 32 14.34 1.40 -4.10
CA LEU A 32 15.79 1.45 -3.95
C LEU A 32 16.48 2.17 -5.11
N GLU A 33 16.05 1.90 -6.34
CA GLU A 33 16.54 2.60 -7.55
C GLU A 33 16.29 4.11 -7.49
N SER A 34 15.29 4.57 -6.72
CA SER A 34 15.00 6.00 -6.55
C SER A 34 16.06 6.76 -5.74
N GLY A 35 16.95 6.06 -5.02
CA GLY A 35 17.95 6.68 -4.15
C GLY A 35 17.39 7.28 -2.85
N LEU A 36 16.10 7.15 -2.58
CA LEU A 36 15.46 7.66 -1.35
C LEU A 36 15.90 6.92 -0.08
N PHE A 37 16.37 5.67 -0.22
CA PHE A 37 16.75 4.82 0.89
C PHE A 37 18.20 4.36 0.75
N THR A 38 18.93 4.37 1.86
CA THR A 38 20.36 4.03 1.88
C THR A 38 20.63 2.53 1.76
N ASN A 39 19.66 1.68 2.11
CA ASN A 39 19.82 0.23 2.05
C ASN A 39 18.48 -0.48 1.83
N TYR A 40 18.57 -1.74 1.38
CA TYR A 40 17.43 -2.61 1.11
C TYR A 40 16.52 -2.79 2.33
N SER A 41 17.10 -2.95 3.52
CA SER A 41 16.34 -3.18 4.75
C SER A 41 15.41 -2.01 5.06
N LYS A 42 15.90 -0.76 5.06
CA LYS A 42 15.09 0.42 5.34
C LYS A 42 13.98 0.63 4.32
N ALA A 43 14.27 0.39 3.04
CA ALA A 43 13.26 0.45 1.99
C ALA A 43 12.17 -0.61 2.19
N LYS A 44 12.55 -1.82 2.62
CA LYS A 44 11.63 -2.92 2.91
C LYS A 44 10.76 -2.60 4.12
N ASP A 45 11.37 -2.10 5.20
CA ASP A 45 10.67 -1.74 6.43
C ASP A 45 9.66 -0.61 6.17
N PHE A 46 10.05 0.39 5.39
CA PHE A 46 9.15 1.47 4.95
C PHE A 46 8.00 0.94 4.09
N LEU A 47 8.29 0.09 3.10
CA LEU A 47 7.27 -0.47 2.23
C LEU A 47 6.26 -1.31 3.02
N LEU A 48 6.74 -2.11 3.97
CA LEU A 48 5.90 -2.93 4.83
C LEU A 48 5.03 -2.06 5.73
N TRP A 49 5.61 -1.05 6.38
CA TRP A 49 4.88 -0.10 7.21
C TRP A 49 3.81 0.67 6.41
N SER A 50 4.17 1.16 5.23
CA SER A 50 3.25 1.88 4.33
C SER A 50 2.11 0.98 3.85
N THR A 51 2.42 -0.28 3.51
CA THR A 51 1.40 -1.26 3.11
C THR A 51 0.42 -1.55 4.25
N TRP A 52 0.91 -1.74 5.48
CA TRP A 52 0.06 -1.95 6.65
C TRP A 52 -0.84 -0.75 6.95
N ILE A 53 -0.31 0.48 6.86
CA ILE A 53 -1.10 1.70 7.02
C ILE A 53 -2.20 1.78 5.96
N LEU A 54 -1.88 1.48 4.69
CA LEU A 54 -2.85 1.57 3.61
C LEU A 54 -3.97 0.53 3.78
N ILE A 55 -3.64 -0.69 4.20
CA ILE A 55 -4.63 -1.73 4.52
C ILE A 55 -5.51 -1.27 5.69
N PHE A 56 -4.90 -0.77 6.77
CA PHE A 56 -5.64 -0.29 7.94
C PHE A 56 -6.60 0.86 7.60
N LEU A 57 -6.15 1.83 6.81
CA LEU A 57 -6.97 2.95 6.35
C LEU A 57 -8.15 2.46 5.48
N PHE A 58 -7.90 1.49 4.59
CA PHE A 58 -8.95 0.89 3.78
C PHE A 58 -10.01 0.18 4.62
N LEU A 59 -9.60 -0.57 5.65
CA LEU A 59 -10.53 -1.23 6.57
C LEU A 59 -11.36 -0.23 7.38
N LEU A 60 -10.75 0.86 7.88
CA LEU A 60 -11.48 1.92 8.56
C LEU A 60 -12.52 2.56 7.64
N LEU A 61 -12.15 2.85 6.40
CA LEU A 61 -13.07 3.41 5.41
C LEU A 61 -14.22 2.45 5.11
N LEU A 62 -13.94 1.15 4.99
CA LEU A 62 -14.95 0.12 4.76
C LEU A 62 -15.98 0.08 5.90
N ILE A 63 -15.51 0.06 7.15
CA ILE A 63 -16.37 0.06 8.34
C ILE A 63 -17.19 1.35 8.40
N PHE A 64 -16.56 2.50 8.20
CA PHE A 64 -17.26 3.79 8.23
C PHE A 64 -18.37 3.87 7.17
N LEU A 65 -18.10 3.37 5.97
CA LEU A 65 -19.08 3.35 4.88
C LEU A 65 -20.27 2.43 5.19
N ASN A 66 -20.01 1.27 5.78
CA ASN A 66 -21.04 0.29 6.15
C ASN A 66 -21.91 0.74 7.33
N ILE A 67 -21.36 1.52 8.26
CA ILE A 67 -22.14 2.05 9.40
C ILE A 67 -23.01 3.25 8.97
N THR A 68 -22.55 4.02 7.98
CA THR A 68 -23.21 5.27 7.56
C THR A 68 -24.32 5.04 6.51
N PHE A 69 -24.34 3.88 5.85
CA PHE A 69 -25.31 3.50 4.80
C PHE A 69 -25.91 2.13 5.08
#